data_AF-A0A6M3L717-F1
#
_entry.id   AF-A0A6M3L717-F1
#
_cell.length_a   1.000
_cell.length_b   1.000
_cell.length_c   1.000
_cell.angle_alpha   90.00
_cell.angle_beta   90.00
_cell.angle_gamma   90.00
#
_symmetry.space_group_name_H-M   'P 1'
#
loop_
_entity.id
_entity.type
_entity.pdbx_description
1 polymer ?
#
loop_
_entity_poly.entity_id
_entity_poly.type
_entity_poly.pdbx_seq_one_letter_code
_entity_poly.pdbx_strand_id
1 'polypeptide(L)'
;MRRLLIAVLFILLFTITAQAQTATVNLAWDKNPDTDQVTKYTAYEKVGTLYNNLGDILLTACDATTCRHSLPSITPGVHTYVVSASNIWGESGYSNEASTPGPATPPRNVIITITITVTP
;
A
#
# COMPACT_ATOMS: atom_id res chain seq x y z
N MET A 1 1.26 52.94 9.94
CA MET A 1 1.59 51.59 10.49
C MET A 1 0.39 50.66 10.64
N ARG A 2 -0.85 51.13 10.82
CA ARG A 2 -2.05 50.27 10.97
C ARG A 2 -2.61 49.65 9.67
N ARG A 3 -2.20 50.16 8.50
CA ARG A 3 -2.62 49.65 7.18
C ARG A 3 -1.69 48.58 6.59
N LEU A 4 -0.47 48.42 7.12
CA LEU A 4 0.44 47.33 6.75
C LEU A 4 0.27 46.06 7.59
N LEU A 5 -0.32 46.17 8.79
CA LEU A 5 -0.62 45.02 9.65
C LEU A 5 -1.79 44.14 9.14
N ILE A 6 -2.62 44.67 8.22
CA ILE A 6 -3.77 43.94 7.65
C ILE A 6 -3.37 43.17 6.39
N ALA A 7 -2.31 43.58 5.69
CA ALA A 7 -1.85 42.94 4.46
C ALA A 7 -1.08 41.62 4.71
N VAL A 8 -0.55 41.40 5.92
CA VAL A 8 0.23 40.20 6.25
C VAL A 8 -0.62 39.11 6.94
N LEU A 9 -1.80 39.47 7.46
CA LEU A 9 -2.71 38.51 8.12
C LEU A 9 -3.58 37.69 7.14
N PHE A 10 -3.46 37.95 5.84
CA PHE A 10 -4.14 37.22 4.76
C PHE A 10 -3.17 36.38 3.92
N ILE A 11 -2.05 35.92 4.50
CA ILE A 11 -1.40 34.71 3.98
C ILE A 11 -2.33 33.56 4.37
N LEU A 12 -3.34 33.40 3.53
CA LEU A 12 -4.29 32.31 3.52
C LEU A 12 -3.46 31.02 3.50
N LEU A 13 -3.36 30.38 4.66
CA LEU A 13 -2.77 29.06 4.81
C LEU A 13 -3.68 28.10 4.03
N PHE A 14 -3.43 27.95 2.73
CA PHE A 14 -4.07 26.92 1.91
C PHE A 14 -3.53 25.59 2.42
N THR A 15 -4.17 25.04 3.45
CA THR A 15 -3.93 23.66 3.84
C THR A 15 -4.48 22.80 2.72
N ILE A 16 -3.60 22.36 1.82
CA ILE A 16 -3.92 21.26 0.92
C ILE A 16 -4.12 20.06 1.83
N THR A 17 -5.38 19.75 2.14
CA THR A 17 -5.75 18.47 2.72
C THR A 17 -5.52 17.44 1.63
N ALA A 18 -4.35 16.79 1.64
CA ALA A 18 -4.16 15.55 0.91
C ALA A 18 -5.20 14.57 1.47
N GLN A 19 -6.21 14.23 0.68
CA GLN A 19 -7.15 13.19 1.07
C GLN A 19 -6.34 11.90 1.16
N ALA A 20 -6.13 11.39 2.37
CA ALA A 20 -5.48 10.12 2.58
C ALA A 20 -6.34 9.05 1.90
N GLN A 21 -5.91 8.59 0.72
CA GLN A 21 -6.54 7.48 0.04
C GLN A 21 -6.13 6.22 0.79
N THR A 22 -7.07 5.65 1.54
CA THR A 22 -6.88 4.38 2.24
C THR A 22 -7.33 3.26 1.31
N ALA A 23 -6.42 2.32 1.03
CA ALA A 23 -6.74 1.08 0.34
C ALA A 23 -6.62 -0.08 1.34
N THR A 24 -7.51 -1.06 1.23
CA THR A 24 -7.36 -2.34 1.94
C THR A 24 -6.67 -3.35 1.04
N VAL A 25 -5.78 -4.16 1.61
CA VAL A 25 -5.16 -5.28 0.90
C VAL A 25 -5.77 -6.57 1.42
N ASN A 26 -6.30 -7.38 0.51
CA ASN A 26 -6.81 -8.71 0.81
C ASN A 26 -5.86 -9.74 0.25
N LEU A 27 -5.14 -10.43 1.13
CA LEU A 27 -4.27 -11.54 0.77
C LEU A 27 -5.09 -12.84 0.68
N ALA A 28 -4.73 -13.69 -0.26
CA ALA A 28 -5.24 -15.05 -0.36
C ALA A 28 -4.12 -15.98 -0.81
N TRP A 29 -4.06 -17.17 -0.23
CA TRP A 29 -3.08 -18.20 -0.57
C TRP A 29 -3.66 -19.60 -0.38
N ASP A 30 -3.05 -20.58 -1.02
CA ASP A 30 -3.44 -21.99 -0.87
C ASP A 30 -3.06 -22.49 0.53
N LYS A 31 -3.99 -23.19 1.17
CA LYS A 31 -3.75 -23.82 2.46
C LYS A 31 -2.73 -24.95 2.29
N ASN A 32 -1.74 -25.03 3.18
CA ASN A 32 -0.85 -26.19 3.26
C ASN A 32 -1.62 -27.50 3.49
N PRO A 33 -1.12 -28.64 2.98
CA PRO A 33 -1.63 -29.95 3.35
C PRO A 33 -1.66 -30.14 4.88
N ASP A 34 -2.68 -30.82 5.40
CA ASP A 34 -2.79 -31.05 6.86
C ASP A 34 -1.60 -31.85 7.42
N THR A 35 -0.88 -32.60 6.57
CA THR A 35 0.35 -33.32 6.93
C THR A 35 1.50 -32.41 7.33
N ASP A 36 1.50 -31.14 6.91
CA ASP A 36 2.54 -30.16 7.26
C ASP A 36 2.37 -29.64 8.70
N GLN A 37 1.22 -29.92 9.33
CA GLN A 37 0.90 -29.55 10.70
C GLN A 37 1.12 -28.06 11.00
N VAL A 38 0.79 -27.20 10.02
CA VAL A 38 0.89 -25.74 10.17
C VAL A 38 0.01 -25.30 11.34
N THR A 39 0.57 -24.47 12.22
CA THR A 39 -0.13 -23.94 13.40
C THR A 39 -0.52 -22.47 13.23
N LYS A 40 0.20 -21.75 12.37
CA LYS A 40 -0.09 -20.35 11.99
C LYS A 40 0.58 -19.98 10.67
N TYR A 41 0.10 -18.89 10.08
CA TYR A 41 0.81 -18.17 9.02
C TYR A 41 1.31 -16.83 9.54
N THR A 42 2.26 -16.22 8.85
CA THR A 42 2.74 -14.87 9.14
C THR A 42 2.83 -14.10 7.83
N ALA A 43 2.22 -12.91 7.78
CA ALA A 43 2.34 -12.03 6.62
C ALA A 43 3.51 -11.07 6.79
N TYR A 44 4.16 -10.75 5.69
CA TYR A 44 5.25 -9.78 5.63
C TYR A 44 5.01 -8.77 4.54
N GLU A 45 5.43 -7.54 4.77
CA GLU A 45 5.37 -6.44 3.80
C GLU A 45 6.74 -5.83 3.57
N LYS A 46 7.07 -5.61 2.30
CA LYS A 46 8.26 -4.91 1.86
C LYS A 46 7.85 -3.60 1.19
N VAL A 47 8.27 -2.50 1.81
CA VAL A 47 8.30 -1.16 1.24
C VAL A 47 9.76 -0.77 1.10
N GLY A 48 10.28 -0.81 -0.13
CA GLY A 48 11.72 -0.71 -0.38
C GLY A 48 12.40 -2.09 -0.39
N THR A 49 13.35 -2.34 0.50
CA THR A 49 14.27 -3.48 0.39
C THR A 49 14.04 -4.61 1.39
N LEU A 50 13.50 -4.33 2.58
CA LEU A 50 13.37 -5.31 3.67
C LEU A 50 11.91 -5.67 3.94
N TYR A 51 11.69 -6.93 4.32
CA TYR A 51 10.42 -7.43 4.79
C TYR A 51 10.20 -7.09 6.26
N ASN A 52 9.07 -6.46 6.55
CA ASN A 52 8.57 -6.20 7.89
C ASN A 52 7.49 -7.22 8.22
N ASN A 53 7.56 -7.81 9.41
CA ASN A 53 6.55 -8.74 9.91
C ASN A 53 5.25 -7.97 10.25
N LEU A 54 4.12 -8.42 9.71
CA LEU A 54 2.80 -7.82 9.93
C LEU A 54 1.97 -8.54 11.01
N GLY A 55 2.49 -9.63 11.56
CA GLY A 55 1.87 -10.41 12.62
C GLY A 55 1.41 -11.80 12.18
N ASP A 56 1.01 -12.57 13.19
CA ASP A 56 0.52 -13.93 13.03
C ASP A 56 -0.94 -13.97 12.58
N ILE A 57 -1.22 -14.90 11.68
CA ILE A 57 -2.54 -15.18 11.13
C ILE A 57 -2.92 -16.60 11.56
N LEU A 58 -4.00 -16.70 12.33
CA LEU A 58 -4.52 -17.97 12.83
C LEU A 58 -5.17 -18.79 11.72
N LEU A 59 -5.18 -20.12 11.87
CA LEU A 59 -5.77 -21.04 10.89
C LEU A 59 -7.28 -20.85 10.70
N THR A 60 -7.97 -20.14 11.58
CA THR A 60 -9.38 -19.74 11.41
C THR A 60 -9.60 -18.82 10.20
N ALA A 61 -8.52 -18.25 9.65
CA ALA A 61 -8.50 -17.52 8.39
C ALA A 61 -8.59 -18.42 7.14
N CYS A 62 -8.57 -19.75 7.31
CA CYS A 62 -8.58 -20.73 6.23
C CYS A 62 -9.89 -21.51 6.15
N ASP A 63 -10.31 -21.76 4.91
CA ASP A 63 -11.30 -22.79 4.57
C ASP A 63 -10.60 -24.12 4.23
N ALA A 64 -11.29 -25.01 3.50
CA ALA A 64 -10.75 -26.32 3.14
C ALA A 64 -9.47 -26.26 2.28
N THR A 65 -9.34 -25.24 1.42
CA THR A 65 -8.27 -25.15 0.42
C THR A 65 -7.55 -23.81 0.41
N THR A 66 -8.15 -22.77 0.98
CA THR A 66 -7.68 -21.39 0.80
C THR A 66 -7.70 -20.64 2.12
N CYS A 67 -6.64 -19.88 2.37
CA CYS A 67 -6.53 -18.94 3.47
C CYS A 67 -6.70 -17.51 2.96
N ARG A 68 -7.31 -16.63 3.76
CA ARG A 68 -7.53 -15.21 3.42
C ARG A 68 -7.28 -14.31 4.61
N HIS A 69 -6.61 -13.18 4.38
CA HIS A 69 -6.39 -12.19 5.43
C HIS A 69 -6.46 -10.77 4.88
N SER A 70 -7.21 -9.92 5.56
CA SER A 70 -7.33 -8.50 5.23
C SER A 70 -6.38 -7.70 6.10
N LEU A 71 -5.49 -6.95 5.46
CA LEU A 71 -4.59 -6.02 6.11
C LEU A 71 -5.30 -4.67 6.32
N PRO A 72 -4.93 -3.92 7.37
CA PRO A 72 -5.45 -2.57 7.61
C PRO A 72 -5.11 -1.63 6.44
N SER A 73 -5.69 -0.42 6.49
CA SER A 73 -5.47 0.58 5.45
C SER A 73 -3.98 0.89 5.25
N ILE A 74 -3.51 0.69 4.02
CA ILE A 74 -2.14 0.99 3.62
C ILE A 74 -2.03 2.39 3.00
N THR A 75 -0.82 2.94 3.01
CA THR A 75 -0.51 4.17 2.28
C THR A 75 -0.43 3.90 0.78
N PRO A 76 -0.73 4.88 -0.08
CA PRO A 76 -0.54 4.73 -1.52
C PRO A 76 0.92 4.42 -1.88
N GLY A 77 1.13 3.44 -2.75
CA GLY A 77 2.46 3.05 -3.21
C GLY A 77 2.53 1.58 -3.63
N VAL A 78 3.73 1.17 -4.07
CA VAL A 78 4.04 -0.25 -4.31
C VAL A 78 4.45 -0.88 -2.99
N HIS A 79 3.64 -1.83 -2.55
CA HIS A 79 3.90 -2.70 -1.42
C HIS A 79 4.00 -4.12 -1.93
N THR A 80 4.91 -4.90 -1.39
CA THR A 80 5.08 -6.30 -1.77
C THR A 80 4.88 -7.20 -0.58
N TYR A 81 4.02 -8.20 -0.73
CA TYR A 81 3.62 -9.12 0.32
C TYR A 81 4.09 -10.54 0.04
N VAL A 82 4.46 -11.21 1.12
CA VAL A 82 4.70 -12.65 1.16
C VAL A 82 4.09 -13.24 2.42
N VAL A 83 3.85 -14.54 2.41
CA VAL A 83 3.36 -15.30 3.56
C VAL A 83 4.33 -16.45 3.85
N SER A 84 4.55 -16.74 5.13
CA SER A 84 5.22 -17.95 5.60
C SER A 84 4.24 -18.80 6.43
N ALA A 85 4.57 -20.09 6.57
CA ALA A 85 3.87 -21.01 7.44
C ALA A 85 4.78 -21.39 8.61
N SER A 86 4.23 -21.56 9.81
CA SER A 86 4.97 -22.09 10.97
C SER A 86 4.33 -23.37 11.49
N ASN A 87 5.17 -24.29 11.94
CA ASN A 87 4.78 -25.47 12.71
C ASN A 87 5.76 -25.66 13.88
N ILE A 88 5.75 -26.83 14.55
CA ILE A 88 6.62 -27.06 15.72
C ILE A 88 8.12 -27.10 15.39
N TRP A 89 8.49 -27.26 14.11
CA TRP A 89 9.88 -27.32 13.66
C TRP A 89 10.44 -25.95 13.26
N GLY A 90 9.56 -24.96 13.06
CA GLY A 90 9.95 -23.59 12.75
C GLY A 90 9.08 -22.94 11.68
N GLU A 91 9.57 -21.82 11.19
CA GLU A 91 8.97 -21.05 10.10
C GLU A 91 9.56 -21.46 8.75
N SER A 92 8.70 -21.55 7.73
CA SER A 92 9.10 -21.84 6.36
C SER A 92 9.82 -20.67 5.70
N GLY A 93 10.31 -20.89 4.47
CA GLY A 93 10.60 -19.79 3.56
C GLY A 93 9.32 -19.04 3.13
N TYR A 94 9.51 -17.92 2.43
CA TYR A 94 8.42 -17.10 1.91
C TYR A 94 7.74 -17.73 0.70
N SER A 95 6.45 -17.42 0.53
CA SER A 95 5.69 -17.61 -0.71
C SER A 95 6.28 -16.79 -1.87
N ASN A 96 5.63 -16.87 -3.04
CA ASN A 96 5.86 -15.87 -4.08
C ASN A 96 5.47 -14.46 -3.60
N GLU A 97 6.10 -13.46 -4.21
CA GLU A 97 5.77 -12.05 -4.00
C GLU A 97 4.44 -11.69 -4.70
N ALA A 98 3.60 -10.92 -4.02
CA ALA A 98 2.42 -10.27 -4.59
C ALA A 98 2.48 -8.76 -4.31
N SER A 99 2.31 -7.91 -5.32
CA SER A 99 2.52 -6.47 -5.17
C SER A 99 1.28 -5.63 -5.50
N THR A 100 1.11 -4.52 -4.80
CA THR A 100 0.11 -3.50 -5.16
C THR A 100 0.53 -2.74 -6.42
N PRO A 101 -0.43 -2.16 -7.17
CA PRO A 101 -0.11 -1.31 -8.31
C PRO A 101 0.75 -0.10 -7.91
N GLY A 102 1.66 0.28 -8.79
CA GLY A 102 2.40 1.54 -8.67
C GLY A 102 1.55 2.77 -9.05
N PRO A 103 2.12 3.97 -8.90
CA PRO A 103 1.48 5.19 -9.38
C PRO A 103 1.25 5.13 -10.90
N ALA A 104 0.25 5.87 -11.37
CA ALA A 104 -0.04 5.99 -12.80
C ALA A 104 1.22 6.46 -13.56
N THR A 105 1.44 5.91 -14.75
CA THR A 105 2.53 6.36 -15.62
C THR A 105 2.30 7.81 -16.05
N PRO A 106 3.36 8.65 -16.20
CA PRO A 106 3.21 10.03 -16.63
C PRO A 106 2.47 10.17 -17.97
N PRO A 107 1.68 11.25 -18.17
CA PRO A 107 1.09 11.55 -19.46
C PRO A 107 2.17 11.67 -20.56
N ARG A 108 1.84 11.22 -21.76
CA ARG A 108 2.70 11.34 -22.96
C ARG A 108 2.10 12.37 -23.92
N ASN A 109 2.92 12.88 -24.85
CA ASN A 109 2.50 13.75 -25.96
C ASN A 109 1.82 15.06 -25.52
N VAL A 110 2.47 15.83 -24.65
CA VAL A 110 1.96 17.16 -24.26
C VAL A 110 2.03 18.09 -25.48
N ILE A 111 0.86 18.60 -25.89
CA ILE A 111 0.73 19.56 -26.99
C ILE A 111 0.71 20.98 -26.42
N ILE A 112 1.51 21.89 -26.99
CA ILE A 112 1.54 23.31 -26.64
C ILE A 112 0.89 24.11 -27.77
N THR A 113 -0.13 24.89 -27.45
CA THR A 113 -0.77 25.84 -28.38
C THR A 113 -0.38 27.26 -27.98
N ILE A 114 0.28 27.98 -28.89
CA ILE A 114 0.65 29.39 -28.71
C ILE A 114 -0.33 30.25 -29.50
N THR A 115 -1.10 31.08 -28.80
CA THR A 115 -1.96 32.10 -29.42
C THR A 115 -1.23 33.44 -29.40
N ILE A 116 -0.89 33.96 -30.59
CA ILE A 116 -0.32 35.31 -30.73
C ILE A 116 -1.46 36.24 -31.13
N THR A 117 -1.80 37.18 -30.25
CA THR A 117 -2.68 38.30 -30.57
C THR A 117 -1.85 39.44 -31.12
N VAL A 118 -2.10 39.83 -32.38
CA VAL A 118 -1.50 41.01 -32.99
C VAL A 118 -2.50 42.16 -32.87
N THR A 119 -2.14 43.23 -32.17
CA THR A 119 -2.93 44.47 -32.12
C THR A 119 -2.56 45.39 -33.29
N PRO A 120 -3.54 46.01 -33.97
CA PRO A 120 -3.31 46.95 -35.07
C PRO A 120 -2.66 48.27 -34.62
#